data_AF-A0A3D5PS85-F1
#
_entry.id   AF-A0A3D5PS85-F1
#
_cell.length_a   1.000
_cell.length_b   1.000
_cell.length_c   1.000
_cell.angle_alpha   90.00
_cell.angle_beta   90.00
_cell.angle_gamma   90.00
#
_symmetry.space_group_name_H-M   'P 1'
#
loop_
_entity.id
_entity.type
_entity.pdbx_description
1 polymer ?
#
loop_
_entity_poly.entity_id
_entity_poly.type
_entity_poly.pdbx_seq_one_letter_code
_entity_poly.pdbx_strand_id
1 'polypeptide(L)'
;MGFSHLQQKTGFVLLSEQESWATARYMTLVDKNGIIQVVPRPKERKASFLPFKLIAFFVVFIMLLKALALLSVGINAYEEERLALSEGNVFEQAGAFVLWIDPATEAISSYLRPYLK
;
A
#
# COMPACT_ATOMS: atom_id res chain seq x y z
N MET A 1 -0.04 -15.25 55.48
CA MET A 1 -1.42 -15.06 55.96
C MET A 1 -1.71 -13.57 55.96
N GLY A 2 -2.72 -13.12 55.20
CA GLY A 2 -3.15 -11.72 55.22
C GLY A 2 -3.68 -11.23 53.88
N PHE A 3 -4.70 -11.90 53.31
CA PHE A 3 -5.46 -11.31 52.21
C PHE A 3 -6.29 -10.17 52.77
N SER A 4 -6.07 -8.96 52.22
CA SER A 4 -6.78 -7.75 52.61
C SER A 4 -8.28 -7.93 52.38
N HIS A 5 -9.06 -7.61 53.42
CA HIS A 5 -10.50 -7.86 53.58
C HIS A 5 -11.42 -7.14 52.57
N LEU A 6 -10.89 -6.56 51.49
CA LEU A 6 -11.64 -5.78 50.50
C LEU A 6 -12.06 -6.59 49.26
N GLN A 7 -11.84 -7.91 49.25
CA GLN A 7 -11.98 -8.72 48.03
C GLN A 7 -13.25 -9.58 47.95
N GLN A 8 -14.14 -9.58 48.94
CA GLN A 8 -15.18 -10.63 49.04
C GLN A 8 -16.62 -10.20 48.76
N LYS A 9 -16.93 -8.94 48.42
CA LYS A 9 -18.36 -8.53 48.34
C LYS A 9 -18.83 -7.79 47.11
N THR A 10 -18.04 -7.78 46.06
CA THR A 10 -18.46 -7.22 44.78
C THR A 10 -18.09 -8.23 43.71
N GLY A 11 -19.04 -8.55 42.83
CA GLY A 11 -18.86 -9.50 41.71
C GLY A 11 -17.90 -8.99 40.65
N PHE A 12 -16.73 -8.50 41.06
CA PHE A 12 -15.64 -8.07 40.22
C PHE A 12 -14.71 -9.27 40.03
N VAL A 13 -14.85 -9.92 38.89
CA VAL A 13 -13.78 -10.79 38.36
C VAL A 13 -12.67 -9.84 37.92
N LEU A 14 -11.67 -9.63 38.78
CA LEU A 14 -10.39 -9.10 38.35
C LEU A 14 -9.82 -10.15 37.39
N LEU A 15 -9.81 -9.83 36.10
CA LEU A 15 -9.06 -10.60 35.11
C LEU A 15 -7.62 -10.69 35.63
N SER A 16 -7.15 -11.92 35.83
CA SER A 16 -5.82 -12.16 36.38
C SER A 16 -4.78 -11.49 35.48
N GLU A 17 -3.78 -10.90 36.12
CA GLU A 17 -2.64 -10.20 35.50
C GLU A 17 -1.97 -11.05 34.39
N GLN A 18 -2.11 -12.37 34.49
CA GLN A 18 -1.59 -13.38 33.59
C GLN A 18 -2.33 -13.51 32.23
N GLU A 19 -3.48 -12.88 32.03
CA GLU A 19 -4.19 -12.88 30.71
C GLU A 19 -3.96 -11.57 29.92
N SER A 20 -3.33 -10.56 30.54
CA SER A 20 -3.25 -9.19 29.99
C SER A 20 -2.11 -8.99 28.96
N TRP A 21 -1.16 -9.92 28.86
CA TRP A 21 0.04 -9.75 28.05
C TRP A 21 -0.14 -10.15 26.58
N ALA A 22 -1.26 -10.77 26.19
CA ALA A 22 -1.43 -11.25 24.82
C ALA A 22 -1.96 -10.19 23.83
N THR A 23 -2.73 -9.18 24.25
CA THR A 23 -3.31 -8.18 23.31
C THR A 23 -3.87 -6.95 24.05
N ALA A 24 -3.05 -6.09 24.65
CA ALA A 24 -3.56 -4.87 25.31
C ALA A 24 -4.03 -3.80 24.29
N ARG A 25 -5.23 -4.02 23.73
CA ARG A 25 -5.94 -3.16 22.77
C ARG A 25 -6.84 -2.13 23.47
N TYR A 26 -6.79 -2.09 24.80
CA TYR A 26 -7.58 -1.24 25.68
C TYR A 26 -6.67 -0.58 26.72
N MET A 27 -6.99 0.66 27.10
CA MET A 27 -6.37 1.40 28.19
C MET A 27 -7.43 1.70 29.26
N THR A 28 -7.02 1.73 30.52
CA THR A 28 -7.86 2.13 31.64
C THR A 28 -7.62 3.61 31.93
N LEU A 29 -8.71 4.39 31.95
CA LEU A 29 -8.71 5.79 32.36
C LEU A 29 -9.43 5.88 33.70
N VAL A 30 -8.85 6.60 34.65
CA VAL A 30 -9.52 6.91 35.92
C VAL A 30 -9.98 8.35 35.85
N ASP A 31 -11.28 8.54 35.86
CA ASP A 31 -11.88 9.88 35.88
C ASP A 31 -11.61 10.56 37.23
N LYS A 32 -11.65 11.89 37.27
CA LYS A 32 -11.48 12.70 38.49
C LYS A 32 -12.49 12.33 39.60
N ASN A 33 -13.60 11.71 39.21
CA ASN A 33 -14.66 11.22 40.09
C ASN A 33 -14.39 9.80 40.64
N GLY A 34 -13.26 9.18 40.31
CA GLY A 34 -12.89 7.83 40.74
C GLY A 34 -13.53 6.70 39.94
N ILE A 35 -14.17 7.01 38.81
CA ILE A 35 -14.78 6.01 37.92
C ILE A 35 -13.71 5.47 36.97
N ILE A 36 -13.63 4.15 36.85
CA ILE A 36 -12.70 3.47 35.92
C ILE A 36 -13.42 3.27 34.58
N GLN A 37 -12.85 3.81 33.51
CA GLN A 37 -13.32 3.63 32.14
C GLN A 37 -12.30 2.82 31.34
N VAL A 38 -12.75 1.70 30.74
CA VAL A 38 -11.93 0.90 29.84
C VAL A 38 -12.21 1.37 28.41
N VAL A 39 -11.24 2.04 27.78
CA VAL A 39 -11.39 2.56 26.41
C VAL A 39 -10.40 1.87 25.46
N PRO A 40 -10.77 1.60 24.20
CA PRO A 40 -9.83 1.04 23.24
C PRO A 40 -8.65 1.98 23.03
N ARG A 41 -7.42 1.44 23.03
CA ARG A 41 -6.23 2.23 22.72
C ARG A 41 -6.35 2.70 21.27
N PRO A 42 -6.25 4.01 20.99
CA PRO A 42 -6.30 4.49 19.62
C PRO A 42 -5.15 3.82 18.87
N LYS A 43 -5.50 3.01 17.87
CA LYS A 43 -4.53 2.37 17.00
C LYS A 43 -3.78 3.50 16.31
N GLU A 44 -2.53 3.72 16.70
CA GLU A 44 -1.64 4.62 15.98
C GLU A 44 -1.65 4.15 14.52
N ARG A 45 -2.35 4.92 13.68
CA ARG A 45 -2.31 4.71 12.24
C ARG A 45 -0.93 5.15 11.82
N LYS A 46 0.05 4.25 11.94
CA LYS A 46 1.34 4.43 11.27
C LYS A 46 0.99 4.75 9.83
N ALA A 47 1.30 5.96 9.39
CA ALA A 47 1.08 6.40 8.03
C ALA A 47 1.82 5.39 7.14
N SER A 48 1.07 4.44 6.61
CA SER A 48 1.66 3.29 5.98
C SER A 48 2.15 3.78 4.63
N PHE A 49 3.46 3.68 4.36
CA PHE A 49 4.03 3.91 3.02
C PHE A 49 3.58 2.86 1.99
N LEU A 50 2.66 1.96 2.36
CA LEU A 50 2.05 0.97 1.47
C LEU A 50 1.55 1.54 0.13
N PRO A 51 0.80 2.67 0.07
CA PRO A 51 0.23 3.12 -1.19
C PRO A 51 1.32 3.60 -2.15
N PHE A 52 2.41 4.19 -1.65
CA PHE A 52 3.55 4.58 -2.48
C PHE A 52 4.28 3.38 -3.08
N LYS A 53 4.46 2.30 -2.30
CA LYS A 53 5.07 1.07 -2.80
C LYS A 53 4.24 0.43 -3.92
N LEU A 54 2.92 0.40 -3.76
CA LEU A 54 1.99 -0.12 -4.76
C LEU A 54 2.02 0.72 -6.05
N ILE A 55 1.99 2.04 -5.93
CA ILE A 55 2.09 2.94 -7.09
C ILE A 55 3.42 2.75 -7.81
N ALA A 56 4.55 2.70 -7.08
CA ALA A 56 5.86 2.46 -7.68
C ALA A 56 5.93 1.12 -8.43
N PHE A 57 5.39 0.05 -7.85
CA PHE A 57 5.32 -1.25 -8.50
C PHE A 57 4.47 -1.21 -9.78
N PHE A 58 3.33 -0.51 -9.74
CA PHE A 58 2.47 -0.35 -10.90
C PHE A 58 3.13 0.43 -12.04
N VAL A 59 3.88 1.48 -11.72
CA VAL A 59 4.67 2.24 -12.71
C VAL A 59 5.71 1.35 -13.38
N VAL A 60 6.46 0.56 -12.60
CA VAL A 60 7.45 -0.39 -13.14
C VAL A 60 6.79 -1.44 -14.02
N PHE A 61 5.63 -1.96 -13.60
CA PHE A 61 4.87 -2.94 -14.37
C PHE A 61 4.42 -2.40 -15.74
N ILE A 62 3.85 -1.18 -15.78
CA ILE A 62 3.47 -0.53 -17.03
C ILE A 62 4.69 -0.34 -17.94
N MET A 63 5.81 0.06 -17.37
CA MET A 63 7.04 0.31 -18.11
C MET A 63 7.58 -0.96 -18.79
N LEU A 64 7.53 -2.10 -18.09
CA LEU A 64 7.89 -3.40 -18.67
C LEU A 64 6.96 -3.80 -19.81
N LEU A 65 5.64 -3.60 -19.64
CA LEU A 65 4.66 -3.87 -20.70
C LEU A 65 4.90 -2.98 -21.93
N LYS A 66 5.19 -1.68 -21.75
CA LYS A 66 5.55 -0.76 -22.84
C LYS A 66 6.77 -1.26 -23.62
N ALA A 67 7.84 -1.65 -22.90
CA ALA A 67 9.06 -2.13 -23.53
C ALA A 67 8.84 -3.44 -24.30
N LEU A 68 7.99 -4.33 -23.78
CA LEU A 68 7.63 -5.57 -24.46
C LEU A 68 6.80 -5.30 -25.72
N ALA A 69 5.84 -4.37 -25.66
CA ALA A 69 5.05 -3.96 -26.83
C ALA A 69 5.96 -3.36 -27.92
N LEU A 70 6.88 -2.46 -27.54
CA LEU A 70 7.86 -1.88 -28.45
C LEU A 70 8.75 -2.95 -29.10
N LEU A 71 9.14 -3.98 -28.35
CA LEU A 71 9.97 -5.06 -28.88
C LEU A 71 9.19 -6.00 -29.81
N SER A 72 7.91 -6.26 -29.49
CA SER A 72 7.05 -7.13 -30.29
C SER A 72 6.66 -6.51 -31.63
N VAL A 73 6.38 -5.20 -31.65
CA VAL A 73 5.90 -4.48 -32.84
C VAL A 73 7.08 -3.87 -33.61
N GLY A 74 8.16 -3.51 -32.92
CA GLY A 74 9.29 -2.78 -33.46
C GLY A 74 9.09 -1.26 -33.39
N ILE A 75 10.21 -0.53 -33.43
CA ILE A 75 10.24 0.93 -33.22
C ILE A 75 9.36 1.68 -34.23
N ASN A 76 9.46 1.35 -35.52
CA ASN A 76 8.79 2.12 -36.57
C ASN A 76 7.25 2.00 -36.48
N ALA A 77 6.74 0.77 -36.39
CA ALA A 77 5.30 0.54 -36.32
C ALA A 77 4.70 1.04 -34.99
N TYR A 78 5.44 0.95 -33.89
CA TYR A 78 5.00 1.51 -32.61
C TYR A 78 4.89 3.05 -32.66
N GLU A 79 5.81 3.73 -33.35
CA GLU A 79 5.76 5.18 -33.52
C GLU A 79 4.60 5.62 -34.44
N GLU A 80 4.32 4.86 -35.50
CA GLU A 80 3.16 5.08 -36.38
C GLU A 80 1.83 4.98 -35.61
N GLU A 81 1.65 3.93 -34.79
CA GLU A 81 0.46 3.79 -33.96
C GLU A 81 0.33 4.94 -32.96
N ARG A 82 1.43 5.32 -32.31
CA ARG A 82 1.44 6.44 -31.37
C ARG A 82 1.10 7.77 -32.04
N LEU A 83 1.58 7.99 -33.27
CA LEU A 83 1.22 9.16 -34.07
C LEU A 83 -0.26 9.16 -34.42
N ALA A 84 -0.82 8.02 -34.83
CA ALA A 84 -2.26 7.88 -35.07
C ALA A 84 -3.09 8.22 -33.81
N LEU A 85 -2.64 7.79 -32.62
CA LEU A 85 -3.29 8.17 -31.35
C LEU A 85 -3.17 9.67 -31.05
N SER A 86 -2.08 10.32 -31.47
CA SER A 86 -1.86 11.75 -31.23
C SER A 86 -2.76 12.65 -32.09
N GLU A 87 -3.23 12.15 -33.22
CA GLU A 87 -4.18 12.84 -34.11
C GLU A 87 -5.65 12.61 -33.70
N GLY A 88 -5.88 11.72 -32.74
CA GLY A 88 -7.20 11.30 -32.28
C GLY A 88 -7.88 12.25 -31.28
N ASN A 89 -8.90 11.74 -30.59
CA ASN A 89 -9.63 12.45 -29.55
C ASN A 89 -8.78 12.66 -28.27
N VAL A 90 -9.23 13.49 -27.34
CA VAL A 90 -8.52 13.85 -26.09
C VAL A 90 -8.06 12.62 -25.28
N PHE A 91 -8.85 11.55 -25.27
CA PHE A 91 -8.47 10.30 -24.61
C PHE A 91 -7.36 9.53 -25.34
N GLU A 92 -7.36 9.57 -26.67
CA GLU A 92 -6.34 8.93 -27.51
C GLU A 92 -5.02 9.71 -27.43
N GLN A 93 -5.09 11.04 -27.42
CA GLN A 93 -3.95 11.92 -27.19
C GLN A 93 -3.30 11.69 -25.82
N ALA A 94 -4.10 11.45 -24.78
CA ALA A 94 -3.59 11.07 -23.47
C ALA A 94 -2.85 9.72 -23.52
N GLY A 95 -3.37 8.75 -24.28
CA GLY A 95 -2.68 7.50 -24.58
C GLY A 95 -1.35 7.72 -25.30
N ALA A 96 -1.33 8.54 -26.35
CA ALA A 96 -0.12 8.88 -27.11
C ALA A 96 0.96 9.51 -26.22
N PHE A 97 0.56 10.36 -25.27
CA PHE A 97 1.48 10.96 -24.30
C PHE A 97 2.10 9.91 -23.37
N VAL A 98 1.30 8.99 -22.82
CA VAL A 98 1.79 7.91 -21.94
C VAL A 98 2.70 6.93 -22.69
N LEU A 99 2.39 6.65 -23.95
CA LEU A 99 3.10 5.69 -24.79
C LEU A 99 4.40 6.22 -25.40
N TRP A 100 4.74 7.51 -25.18
CA TRP A 100 6.01 8.08 -25.63
C TRP A 100 7.20 7.19 -25.23
N ILE A 101 8.15 7.00 -26.15
CA ILE A 101 9.38 6.23 -25.90
C ILE A 101 10.29 7.06 -25.01
N ASP A 102 10.28 6.75 -23.72
CA ASP A 102 11.18 7.35 -22.74
C ASP A 102 12.55 6.62 -22.74
N PRO A 103 13.66 7.29 -22.33
CA PRO A 103 15.01 6.71 -22.36
C PRO A 103 15.12 5.39 -21.59
N ALA A 104 14.27 5.22 -20.58
CA ALA A 104 14.30 4.05 -19.74
C ALA A 104 13.53 2.87 -20.40
N THR A 105 12.47 3.14 -21.18
CA THR A 105 11.83 2.14 -22.07
C THR A 105 12.79 1.68 -23.17
N GLU A 106 13.58 2.59 -23.74
CA GLU A 106 14.64 2.24 -24.72
C GLU A 106 15.74 1.36 -24.11
N ALA A 107 16.18 1.68 -22.90
CA ALA A 107 17.18 0.87 -22.19
C ALA A 107 16.67 -0.55 -21.91
N ILE A 108 15.42 -0.69 -21.45
CA ILE A 108 14.79 -1.98 -21.18
C ILE A 108 14.62 -2.78 -22.47
N SER A 109 14.13 -2.17 -23.55
CA SER A 109 13.92 -2.86 -24.82
C SER A 109 15.25 -3.33 -25.42
N SER A 110 16.32 -2.52 -25.36
CA SER A 110 17.65 -2.91 -25.81
C SER A 110 18.23 -4.06 -25.00
N TYR A 111 18.00 -4.09 -23.68
CA TYR A 111 18.44 -5.18 -22.81
C TYR A 111 17.66 -6.48 -23.07
N LEU A 112 16.35 -6.38 -23.36
CA LEU A 112 15.48 -7.54 -23.59
C LEU A 112 15.59 -8.11 -25.02
N ARG A 113 16.01 -7.30 -25.99
CA ARG A 113 16.17 -7.68 -27.40
C ARG A 113 16.95 -8.98 -27.64
N PRO A 114 18.08 -9.29 -26.98
CA PRO A 114 18.78 -10.56 -27.17
C PRO A 114 18.04 -11.79 -26.61
N TYR A 115 17.09 -11.60 -25.69
CA TYR A 115 16.36 -12.71 -25.05
C TYR A 115 15.07 -13.09 -25.78
N LEU A 116 14.53 -12.19 -26.61
CA LEU A 116 13.32 -12.38 -27.38
C LEU A 116 13.73 -12.50 -28.86
N LYS A 117 13.79 -13.75 -29.33
CA LYS A 117 14.01 -14.10 -30.75
C LYS A 117 12.71 -14.03 -31.54
#